data_AF-A0AAU7YNR6-F1
#
_entry.id   AF-A0AAU7YNR6-F1
#
_cell.length_a   1.000
_cell.length_b   1.000
_cell.length_c   1.000
_cell.angle_alpha   90.00
_cell.angle_beta   90.00
_cell.angle_gamma   90.00
#
_symmetry.space_group_name_H-M   'P 1'
#
loop_
_entity.id
_entity.type
_entity.pdbx_description
1 polymer ?
#
loop_
_entity_poly.entity_id
_entity_poly.type
_entity_poly.pdbx_seq_one_letter_code
_entity_poly.pdbx_strand_id
1 'polypeptide(L)'
;MMPSPYSEDLRDRVLKAVSEKTMTIKKISQVFKVSIKTIYLWRKRKEETGSIKPYSGYQKGYGHRIKDIDRFTKFLNENLDITIEKIIEAFGNMCKNTVYNYLNRVNYTYKKNFSLSGKG
;
A
#
# COMPACT_ATOMS: atom_id res chain seq x y z
N MET A 1 12.43 -3.60 -14.63
CA MET A 1 11.14 -4.08 -15.14
C MET A 1 10.38 -4.71 -13.98
N MET A 2 9.17 -4.24 -13.66
CA MET A 2 8.35 -4.87 -12.60
C MET A 2 7.78 -6.19 -13.15
N PRO A 3 7.94 -7.33 -12.47
CA PRO A 3 7.35 -8.58 -12.94
C PRO A 3 5.83 -8.48 -12.85
N SER A 4 5.17 -8.43 -14.01
CA SER A 4 3.72 -8.48 -14.09
C SER A 4 3.23 -9.90 -13.80
N PRO A 5 2.17 -10.08 -13.01
CA PRO A 5 1.56 -11.39 -12.83
C PRO A 5 1.04 -11.93 -14.17
N TYR A 6 1.08 -13.26 -14.34
CA TYR A 6 0.40 -13.93 -15.45
C TYR A 6 -1.10 -13.64 -15.45
N SER A 7 -1.67 -13.47 -16.65
CA SER A 7 -3.10 -13.22 -16.88
C SER A 7 -4.01 -14.28 -16.28
N GLU A 8 -5.20 -13.89 -15.84
CA GLU A 8 -6.19 -14.80 -15.21
C GLU A 8 -6.62 -15.93 -16.14
N ASP A 9 -6.83 -15.62 -17.42
CA ASP A 9 -7.20 -16.60 -18.44
C ASP A 9 -6.14 -17.73 -18.58
N LEU A 10 -4.85 -17.39 -18.57
CA LEU A 10 -3.78 -18.39 -18.62
C LEU A 10 -3.84 -19.33 -17.40
N ARG A 11 -4.13 -18.78 -16.23
CA ARG A 11 -4.23 -19.56 -14.98
C ARG A 11 -5.40 -20.50 -15.03
N ASP A 12 -6.55 -20.03 -15.52
CA ASP A 12 -7.76 -20.84 -15.66
C ASP A 12 -7.52 -22.02 -16.59
N ARG A 13 -6.98 -21.76 -17.80
CA ARG A 13 -6.66 -22.80 -18.78
C ARG A 13 -5.69 -23.85 -18.23
N VAL A 14 -4.64 -23.42 -17.52
CA VAL A 14 -3.68 -24.32 -16.89
C VAL A 14 -4.32 -25.15 -15.77
N LEU A 15 -5.13 -24.53 -14.91
CA LEU A 15 -5.79 -25.22 -13.80
C LEU A 15 -6.87 -26.20 -14.26
N LYS A 16 -7.56 -25.88 -15.36
CA LYS A 16 -8.51 -26.79 -16.01
C LYS A 16 -7.80 -28.04 -16.52
N ALA A 17 -6.69 -27.88 -17.26
CA ALA A 17 -5.87 -28.99 -17.73
C ALA A 17 -5.32 -29.87 -16.59
N VAL A 18 -4.98 -29.26 -15.44
CA VAL A 18 -4.57 -30.01 -14.24
C VAL A 18 -5.75 -30.78 -13.63
N SER A 19 -6.95 -30.19 -13.60
CA SER A 19 -8.17 -30.80 -13.04
C SER A 19 -8.67 -31.97 -13.87
N GLU A 20 -8.56 -31.89 -15.20
CA GLU A 20 -8.97 -32.95 -16.12
C GLU A 20 -8.05 -34.19 -16.05
N LYS A 21 -6.88 -34.07 -15.40
CA LYS A 21 -5.87 -35.14 -15.23
C LYS A 21 -5.46 -35.85 -16.53
N THR A 22 -5.72 -35.24 -17.68
CA THR A 22 -5.38 -35.78 -19.01
C THR A 22 -3.88 -35.78 -19.28
N MET A 23 -3.14 -34.89 -18.61
CA MET A 23 -1.70 -34.71 -18.80
C MET A 23 -0.96 -34.55 -17.47
N THR A 24 0.33 -34.92 -17.47
CA THR A 24 1.22 -34.66 -16.33
C THR A 24 1.55 -33.17 -16.23
N ILE A 25 1.83 -32.68 -15.01
CA ILE A 25 2.20 -31.27 -14.77
C ILE A 25 3.43 -30.86 -15.60
N LYS A 26 4.37 -31.79 -15.84
CA LYS A 26 5.54 -31.55 -16.69
C LYS A 26 5.14 -31.25 -18.13
N LYS A 27 4.17 -31.99 -18.68
CA LYS A 27 3.66 -31.75 -20.05
C LYS A 27 2.88 -30.43 -20.13
N ILE A 28 2.06 -30.13 -19.13
CA ILE A 28 1.33 -28.86 -19.03
C ILE A 28 2.30 -27.68 -18.99
N SER A 29 3.38 -27.78 -18.20
CA SER A 29 4.45 -26.78 -18.15
C SER A 29 5.07 -26.51 -19.52
N GLN A 30 5.33 -27.56 -20.32
CA GLN A 30 5.87 -27.42 -21.67
C GLN A 30 4.88 -26.79 -22.66
N VAL A 31 3.60 -27.19 -22.60
CA VAL A 31 2.55 -26.68 -23.49
C VAL A 31 2.27 -25.20 -23.24
N PHE A 32 2.09 -24.82 -21.97
CA PHE A 32 1.73 -23.46 -21.59
C PHE A 32 2.96 -22.54 -21.39
N LYS A 33 4.18 -23.08 -21.49
CA LYS A 33 5.45 -22.37 -21.23
C LYS A 33 5.48 -21.69 -19.86
N VAL A 34 4.90 -22.34 -18.86
CA VAL A 34 4.86 -21.88 -17.46
C VAL A 34 5.68 -22.83 -16.60
N SER A 35 6.43 -22.30 -15.63
CA SER A 35 7.20 -23.15 -14.70
C SER A 35 6.30 -24.06 -13.87
N ILE A 36 6.72 -25.30 -13.67
CA ILE A 36 6.06 -26.28 -12.78
C ILE A 36 5.78 -25.66 -11.39
N LYS A 37 6.72 -24.89 -10.83
CA LYS A 37 6.55 -24.22 -9.52
C LYS A 37 5.35 -23.27 -9.51
N THR A 38 5.15 -22.53 -10.60
CA THR A 38 4.02 -21.59 -10.74
C THR A 38 2.69 -22.34 -10.81
N ILE A 39 2.65 -23.49 -11.48
CA ILE A 39 1.45 -24.34 -11.56
C ILE A 39 1.06 -24.84 -10.16
N TYR A 40 2.02 -25.33 -9.37
CA TYR A 40 1.77 -25.73 -7.98
C TYR A 40 1.27 -24.56 -7.13
N LEU A 41 1.84 -23.37 -7.29
CA LEU A 41 1.40 -22.18 -6.56
C LEU A 41 -0.06 -21.82 -6.88
N TRP A 42 -0.47 -21.87 -8.14
CA TRP A 42 -1.86 -21.61 -8.54
C TRP A 42 -2.81 -22.67 -8.02
N ARG A 43 -2.41 -23.95 -8.04
CA ARG A 43 -3.20 -25.04 -7.50
C ARG A 43 -3.43 -24.84 -5.99
N LYS A 44 -2.35 -24.62 -5.24
CA LYS A 44 -2.40 -24.39 -3.78
C LYS A 44 -3.31 -23.21 -3.45
N ARG A 45 -3.19 -22.09 -4.18
CA ARG A 45 -4.04 -20.91 -3.99
C ARG A 45 -5.52 -21.18 -4.26
N LYS A 46 -5.83 -21.98 -5.29
CA LYS A 46 -7.21 -22.40 -5.58
C LYS A 46 -7.76 -23.28 -4.46
N GLU A 47 -6.93 -24.17 -3.90
CA GLU A 47 -7.30 -25.02 -2.75
C GLU A 47 -7.51 -24.19 -1.47
N GLU A 48 -6.67 -23.18 -1.20
CA GLU A 48 -6.75 -22.35 0.01
C GLU A 48 -7.83 -21.26 -0.03
N THR A 49 -8.05 -20.62 -1.18
CA THR A 49 -8.90 -19.41 -1.30
C THR A 49 -10.05 -19.57 -2.28
N GLY A 50 -10.13 -20.67 -3.04
CA GLY A 50 -11.11 -20.86 -4.12
C GLY A 50 -10.92 -19.93 -5.33
N SER A 51 -9.90 -19.06 -5.31
CA SER A 51 -9.71 -17.99 -6.28
C SER A 51 -8.43 -18.15 -7.10
N ILE A 52 -8.53 -17.88 -8.41
CA ILE A 52 -7.40 -17.89 -9.35
C ILE A 52 -6.74 -16.52 -9.51
N LYS A 53 -7.33 -15.49 -8.90
CA LYS A 53 -6.90 -14.09 -9.06
C LYS A 53 -5.46 -13.90 -8.59
N PRO A 54 -4.65 -13.07 -9.28
CA PRO A 54 -3.37 -12.62 -8.75
C PRO A 54 -3.52 -12.02 -7.35
N TYR A 55 -2.44 -12.07 -6.57
CA TYR A 55 -2.42 -11.41 -5.28
C TYR A 55 -2.55 -9.90 -5.48
N SER A 56 -3.74 -9.37 -5.25
CA SER A 56 -4.01 -7.94 -5.19
C SER A 56 -3.72 -7.47 -3.77
N GLY A 57 -2.47 -7.11 -3.51
CA GLY A 57 -2.02 -6.68 -2.18
C GLY A 57 -0.59 -6.20 -2.20
N TYR A 58 -0.17 -5.52 -3.27
CA TYR A 58 1.13 -4.88 -3.28
C TYR A 58 1.19 -3.86 -2.15
N GLN A 59 2.26 -3.95 -1.37
CA GLN A 59 2.68 -3.07 -0.28
C GLN A 59 1.53 -2.30 0.37
N LYS A 60 0.92 -2.89 1.42
CA LYS A 60 0.23 -2.08 2.43
C LYS A 60 1.30 -1.09 2.93
N GLY A 61 1.23 0.16 2.48
CA GLY A 61 2.19 1.17 2.88
C GLY A 61 2.28 1.24 4.41
N TYR A 62 3.36 1.82 4.94
CA TYR A 62 3.47 2.05 6.38
C TYR A 62 2.18 2.69 6.90
N GLY A 63 1.57 2.08 7.91
CA GLY A 63 0.34 2.59 8.52
C GLY A 63 0.50 4.05 8.93
N HIS A 64 -0.58 4.84 8.77
CA HIS A 64 -0.60 6.24 9.17
C HIS A 64 -0.19 6.38 10.65
N ARG A 65 0.79 7.25 10.94
CA ARG A 65 1.27 7.51 12.31
C ARG A 65 0.20 8.19 13.16
N ILE A 66 -0.49 9.18 12.58
CA ILE A 66 -1.70 9.76 13.16
C ILE A 66 -2.88 8.90 12.71
N LYS A 67 -3.42 8.13 13.65
CA LYS A 67 -4.60 7.28 13.45
C LYS A 67 -5.91 8.09 13.46
N ASP A 68 -5.93 9.19 14.21
CA ASP A 68 -7.11 10.02 14.43
C ASP A 68 -6.87 11.45 13.91
N ILE A 69 -7.33 11.70 12.69
CA ILE A 69 -7.17 13.00 12.01
C ILE A 69 -8.08 14.06 12.65
N ASP A 70 -9.21 13.65 13.23
CA ASP A 70 -10.17 14.55 13.87
C ASP A 70 -9.56 15.20 15.12
N ARG A 71 -8.99 14.38 16.01
CA ARG A 71 -8.24 14.86 17.19
C ARG A 71 -7.07 15.76 16.80
N PHE A 72 -6.38 15.45 15.70
CA PHE A 72 -5.32 16.31 15.18
C PHE A 72 -5.84 17.68 14.75
N THR A 73 -6.96 17.70 14.02
CA THR A 73 -7.58 18.95 13.55
C THR A 73 -8.11 19.78 14.71
N LYS A 74 -8.73 19.15 15.72
CA LYS A 74 -9.19 19.83 16.94
C LYS A 74 -8.03 20.47 17.69
N PHE A 75 -6.94 19.74 17.88
CA PHE A 75 -5.74 20.25 18.55
C PHE A 75 -5.13 21.46 17.84
N LEU A 76 -5.13 21.48 16.51
CA LEU A 76 -4.69 22.64 15.72
C LEU A 76 -5.63 23.84 15.85
N ASN A 77 -6.94 23.62 15.90
CA ASN A 77 -7.91 24.71 16.10
C ASN A 77 -7.85 25.31 17.51
N GLU A 78 -7.59 24.48 18.53
CA GLU A 78 -7.38 24.96 19.91
C GLU A 78 -6.06 25.73 20.06
N ASN A 79 -5.07 25.46 19.19
CA ASN A 79 -3.73 26.05 19.26
C ASN A 79 -3.29 26.61 17.89
N LEU A 80 -3.82 27.78 17.51
CA LEU A 80 -3.56 28.41 16.21
C LEU A 80 -2.07 28.79 15.98
N ASP A 81 -1.30 29.03 17.05
CA ASP A 81 0.15 29.35 16.99
C ASP A 81 1.01 28.21 17.53
N ILE A 82 0.74 26.98 17.09
CA ILE A 82 1.48 25.81 17.55
C ILE A 82 2.71 25.51 16.69
N THR A 83 3.87 25.39 17.34
CA THR A 83 5.11 24.96 16.70
C THR A 83 5.08 23.47 16.37
N ILE A 84 5.74 23.08 15.28
CA ILE A 84 5.89 21.68 14.84
C ILE A 84 6.45 20.78 15.95
N GLU A 85 7.34 21.30 16.80
CA GLU A 85 7.94 20.56 17.91
C GLU A 85 6.89 20.13 18.95
N LYS A 86 5.95 21.02 19.29
CA LYS A 86 4.83 20.70 20.19
C LYS A 86 3.87 19.68 19.57
N ILE A 87 3.69 19.72 18.25
CA ILE A 87 2.89 18.70 17.54
C ILE A 87 3.55 17.32 17.64
N ILE A 88 4.89 17.25 17.48
CA ILE A 88 5.65 16.00 17.62
C ILE A 88 5.57 15.47 19.05
N GLU A 89 5.65 16.34 20.05
CA GLU A 89 5.49 15.96 21.45
C GLU A 89 4.09 15.37 21.74
N ALA A 90 3.03 15.97 21.19
CA ALA A 90 1.65 15.57 21.45
C ALA A 90 1.19 14.31 20.67
N PHE A 91 1.67 14.10 19.45
CA PHE A 91 1.22 13.01 18.56
C PHE A 91 2.26 11.89 18.37
N GLY A 92 3.41 11.99 19.03
CA GLY A 92 4.47 10.98 19.08
C GLY A 92 5.64 11.27 18.14
N ASN A 93 6.69 10.45 18.23
CA ASN A 93 8.00 10.66 17.59
C ASN A 93 7.96 10.56 16.04
N MET A 94 7.40 11.58 15.39
CA MET A 94 7.32 11.73 13.94
C MET A 94 8.29 12.81 13.44
N CYS A 95 8.90 12.57 12.27
CA CYS A 95 9.78 13.56 11.66
C CYS A 95 8.98 14.80 11.24
N LYS A 96 9.62 15.97 11.21
CA LYS A 96 9.01 17.25 10.79
C LYS A 96 8.27 17.14 9.45
N ASN A 97 8.86 16.40 8.48
CA ASN A 97 8.24 16.16 7.17
C ASN A 97 6.88 15.44 7.25
N THR A 98 6.75 14.50 8.18
CA THR A 98 5.48 13.80 8.41
C THR A 98 4.45 14.78 8.94
N VAL A 99 4.82 15.68 9.86
CA VAL A 99 3.92 16.73 10.36
C VAL A 99 3.44 17.63 9.22
N TYR A 100 4.34 18.12 8.37
CA TYR A 100 3.96 18.92 7.20
C TYR A 100 3.01 18.19 6.26
N ASN A 101 3.22 16.89 6.00
CA ASN A 101 2.29 16.09 5.20
C ASN A 101 0.89 16.02 5.83
N TYR A 102 0.80 15.90 7.16
CA TYR A 102 -0.49 15.92 7.86
C TYR A 102 -1.13 17.30 7.84
N LEU A 103 -0.37 18.38 8.03
CA LEU A 103 -0.87 19.76 7.92
C LEU A 103 -1.43 20.05 6.52
N ASN A 104 -0.71 19.65 5.46
CA ASN A 104 -1.21 19.75 4.08
C ASN A 104 -2.50 18.95 3.88
N ARG A 105 -2.60 17.76 4.46
CA ARG A 105 -3.80 16.91 4.36
C ARG A 105 -5.03 17.53 4.99
N VAL A 106 -4.87 18.31 6.05
CA VAL A 106 -5.96 19.04 6.72
C VAL A 106 -6.11 20.50 6.22
N ASN A 107 -5.42 20.87 5.14
CA ASN A 107 -5.39 22.23 4.58
C ASN A 107 -5.00 23.31 5.62
N TYR A 108 -4.24 22.94 6.66
CA TYR A 108 -3.77 23.89 7.65
C TYR A 108 -2.61 24.70 7.05
N THR A 109 -2.95 25.87 6.52
CA THR A 109 -1.98 26.78 5.94
C THR A 109 -1.51 27.72 7.04
N TYR A 110 -0.24 27.61 7.45
CA TYR A 110 0.37 28.63 8.29
C TYR A 110 0.26 29.96 7.56
N LYS A 111 -0.56 30.88 8.05
CA LYS A 111 -0.64 32.23 7.48
C LYS A 111 0.69 32.89 7.78
N LYS A 112 1.61 32.85 6.82
CA LYS A 112 2.90 33.50 6.91
C LYS A 112 2.64 35.00 6.90
N ASN A 113 2.50 35.60 8.08
CA ASN A 113 2.70 37.03 8.22
C ASN A 113 4.19 37.27 7.96
N PHE A 114 4.54 37.49 6.69
CA PHE A 114 5.81 38.08 6.30
C PHE A 114 5.79 39.55 6.75
N SER A 115 5.82 39.80 8.06
CA SER A 115 6.34 41.06 8.56
C SER A 115 7.85 40.97 8.40
N LEU A 116 8.33 41.45 7.25
CA LEU A 116 9.69 41.90 7.06
C LEU A 116 10.03 42.87 8.19
N SER A 117 10.64 42.38 9.27
CA SER A 117 11.43 43.23 10.17
C SER A 117 12.88 43.03 9.81
N GLY A 118 13.28 43.72 8.75
CA GLY A 118 14.68 43.96 8.46
C GLY A 118 15.14 45.18 9.24
N LYS A 119 16.20 44.96 10.04
CA LYS A 119 17.21 45.94 10.49
C LYS A 119 16.78 47.02 11.50
N GLY A 120 17.35 46.89 12.69
CA GLY A 120 17.81 47.95 13.57
C GLY A 120 19.04 47.43 14.30
#